data_AF-A0A7S3S0P5-F1
#
_entry.id   AF-A0A7S3S0P5-F1
#
_cell.length_a   1.000
_cell.length_b   1.000
_cell.length_c   1.000
_cell.angle_alpha   90.00
_cell.angle_beta   90.00
_cell.angle_gamma   90.00
#
_symmetry.space_group_name_H-M   'P 1'
#
loop_
_entity.id
_entity.type
_entity.pdbx_description
1 polymer ?
#
loop_
_entity_poly.entity_id
_entity_poly.type
_entity_poly.pdbx_seq_one_letter_code
_entity_poly.pdbx_strand_id
1 'polypeptide(L)'
;YHGPASAMVAYFEQMGHKCPSFHNPSDFVMSRIQRAKQEVIENIKSSWKASAAYDGLRGRFDAYLNSALESEDSEADDASRMKVPDNVRGCFGGLSILMAREWRWVKYERKNFIMQQICTYLVALTYGWFFHGKGGADRHPAEAQNCENSSFHKTSCQALFNAHLAVLSMVGISVMLSSQAAVIQLMQRDRACFL
;
A
#
# COMPACT_ATOMS: atom_id res chain seq x y z
N TYR A 1 9.75 -12.90 -24.86
CA TYR A 1 8.77 -13.93 -25.26
C TYR A 1 7.38 -13.38 -25.03
N HIS A 2 6.46 -13.57 -25.98
CA HIS A 2 5.07 -13.18 -25.84
C HIS A 2 4.18 -14.29 -26.40
N GLY A 3 3.44 -14.97 -25.54
CA GLY A 3 2.67 -16.17 -25.90
C GLY A 3 2.08 -16.86 -24.66
N PRO A 4 1.34 -17.97 -24.86
CA PRO A 4 0.72 -18.69 -23.76
C PRO A 4 1.76 -19.33 -22.82
N ALA A 5 1.46 -19.36 -21.52
CA ALA A 5 2.37 -19.88 -20.50
C ALA A 5 2.78 -21.35 -20.74
N SER A 6 1.87 -22.16 -21.28
CA SER A 6 2.13 -23.57 -21.63
C SER A 6 3.21 -23.73 -22.70
N ALA A 7 3.31 -22.81 -23.66
CA ALA A 7 4.30 -22.85 -24.73
C ALA A 7 5.64 -22.20 -24.33
N MET A 8 5.65 -21.43 -23.23
CA MET A 8 6.85 -20.74 -22.75
C MET A 8 7.94 -21.73 -22.34
N VAL A 9 7.59 -22.76 -21.55
CA VAL A 9 8.57 -23.75 -21.08
C VAL A 9 9.23 -24.48 -22.25
N ALA A 10 8.41 -24.95 -23.21
CA ALA A 10 8.90 -25.62 -24.40
C ALA A 10 9.82 -24.72 -25.26
N TYR A 11 9.47 -23.44 -25.41
CA TYR A 11 10.29 -22.47 -26.15
C TYR A 11 11.67 -22.28 -25.51
N PHE A 12 11.72 -22.10 -24.18
CA PHE A 12 12.99 -21.96 -23.48
C PHE A 12 13.79 -23.27 -23.43
N GLU A 13 13.12 -24.42 -23.36
CA GLU A 13 13.78 -25.73 -23.42
C GLU A 13 14.44 -25.98 -24.78
N GLN A 14 13.82 -25.57 -25.89
CA GLN A 14 14.42 -25.64 -27.23
C GLN A 14 15.72 -24.82 -27.35
N MET A 15 15.82 -23.71 -26.62
CA MET A 15 17.06 -22.90 -26.53
C MET A 15 18.07 -23.45 -25.51
N GLY A 16 17.82 -24.63 -24.93
CA GLY A 16 18.69 -25.26 -23.93
C GLY A 16 18.51 -24.71 -22.51
N HIS A 17 17.39 -24.04 -22.21
CA HIS A 17 17.07 -23.50 -20.89
C HIS A 17 15.95 -24.32 -20.25
N LYS A 18 16.31 -25.43 -19.62
CA LYS A 18 15.36 -26.33 -18.97
C LYS A 18 14.90 -25.79 -17.60
N CYS A 19 13.59 -25.67 -17.43
CA CYS A 19 12.98 -25.28 -16.16
C CYS A 19 12.89 -26.49 -15.20
N PRO A 20 13.28 -26.38 -13.92
CA PRO A 20 13.05 -27.43 -12.93
C PRO A 20 11.55 -27.67 -12.68
N SER A 21 11.17 -28.92 -12.40
CA SER A 21 9.77 -29.34 -12.24
C SER A 21 9.03 -28.69 -11.06
N PHE A 22 9.76 -28.26 -10.02
CA PHE A 22 9.19 -27.65 -8.81
C PHE A 22 9.32 -26.12 -8.79
N HIS A 23 9.70 -25.51 -9.92
CA HIS A 23 9.91 -24.07 -10.01
C HIS A 23 8.82 -23.41 -10.84
N ASN A 24 8.39 -22.21 -10.45
CA ASN A 24 7.49 -21.40 -11.26
C ASN A 24 8.19 -21.05 -12.60
N PRO A 25 7.60 -21.39 -13.76
CA PRO A 25 8.18 -21.09 -15.07
C PRO A 25 8.47 -19.61 -15.32
N SER A 26 7.56 -18.72 -14.89
CA SER A 26 7.72 -17.29 -15.08
C SER A 26 8.90 -16.74 -14.29
N ASP A 27 9.05 -17.16 -13.03
CA ASP A 27 10.17 -16.76 -12.17
C ASP A 27 11.49 -17.35 -12.67
N PHE A 28 11.48 -18.57 -13.20
CA PHE A 28 12.65 -19.18 -13.82
C PHE A 28 13.15 -18.34 -14.99
N VAL A 29 12.27 -17.99 -15.94
CA VAL A 29 12.62 -17.16 -17.10
C VAL A 29 13.10 -15.78 -16.67
N MET A 30 12.40 -15.14 -15.72
CA MET A 30 12.78 -13.84 -15.18
C MET A 30 14.17 -13.88 -14.55
N SER A 31 14.41 -14.85 -13.66
CA SER A 31 15.71 -15.02 -13.00
C SER A 31 16.84 -15.30 -13.99
N ARG A 32 16.54 -16.02 -15.09
CA ARG A 32 17.49 -16.32 -16.14
C ARG A 32 17.86 -15.06 -16.92
N ILE A 33 16.89 -14.24 -17.31
CA ILE A 33 17.12 -12.98 -18.02
C ILE A 33 17.91 -12.01 -17.14
N GLN A 34 17.57 -11.91 -15.85
CA GLN A 34 18.24 -11.00 -14.91
C GLN A 34 19.69 -11.37 -14.62
N ARG A 35 20.03 -12.67 -14.61
CA ARG A 35 21.38 -13.17 -14.28
C ARG A 35 22.21 -13.52 -15.52
N ALA A 36 21.62 -13.48 -16.71
CA ALA A 36 22.31 -13.82 -17.96
C ALA A 36 23.30 -12.73 -18.36
N LYS A 37 24.40 -13.15 -19.01
CA LYS A 37 25.31 -12.23 -19.71
C LYS A 37 24.58 -11.61 -20.90
N GLN A 38 24.99 -10.41 -21.30
CA GLN A 38 24.36 -9.67 -22.40
C GLN A 38 24.31 -10.48 -23.71
N GLU A 39 25.34 -11.25 -24.02
CA GLU A 39 25.39 -12.11 -25.22
C GLU A 39 24.25 -13.14 -25.26
N VAL A 40 23.92 -13.74 -24.12
CA VAL A 40 22.83 -14.72 -24.01
C VAL A 40 21.48 -14.02 -24.19
N ILE A 41 21.33 -12.82 -23.63
CA ILE A 41 20.12 -12.01 -23.77
C ILE A 41 19.90 -11.63 -25.24
N GLU A 42 20.95 -11.20 -25.94
CA GLU A 42 20.86 -10.87 -27.36
C GLU A 42 20.52 -12.09 -28.22
N ASN A 43 21.06 -13.27 -27.90
CA ASN A 43 20.68 -14.51 -28.56
C ASN A 43 19.19 -14.88 -28.34
N ILE A 44 18.69 -14.75 -27.11
CA ILE A 44 17.27 -14.99 -26.81
C ILE A 44 16.38 -13.98 -27.56
N LYS A 45 16.80 -12.72 -27.65
CA LYS A 45 16.07 -11.68 -28.39
C LYS A 45 16.07 -11.95 -29.89
N SER A 46 17.22 -12.28 -30.48
CA SER A 46 17.33 -12.53 -31.92
C SER A 46 16.55 -13.78 -32.32
N SER A 47 16.65 -14.86 -31.52
CA SER A 47 15.86 -16.08 -31.71
C SER A 47 14.36 -15.80 -31.64
N TRP A 48 13.91 -14.98 -30.69
CA TRP A 48 12.50 -14.59 -30.59
C TRP A 48 12.06 -13.76 -31.81
N LYS A 49 12.87 -12.78 -32.24
CA LYS A 49 12.57 -11.94 -33.40
C LYS A 49 12.52 -12.72 -34.71
N ALA A 50 13.24 -13.84 -34.81
CA ALA A 50 13.21 -14.73 -35.97
C ALA A 50 12.03 -15.73 -35.94
N SER A 51 11.23 -15.75 -34.86
CA SER A 51 10.12 -16.69 -34.72
C SER A 51 8.86 -16.20 -35.45
N ALA A 52 8.10 -17.14 -36.03
CA ALA A 52 6.81 -16.82 -36.69
C ALA A 52 5.79 -16.17 -35.74
N ALA A 53 5.88 -16.45 -34.43
CA ALA A 53 5.04 -15.82 -33.42
C ALA A 53 5.32 -14.32 -33.29
N TYR A 54 6.58 -13.91 -33.45
CA TYR A 54 6.96 -12.49 -33.48
C TYR A 54 6.45 -11.82 -34.74
N ASP A 55 6.53 -12.46 -35.90
CA ASP A 55 6.02 -11.90 -37.16
C ASP A 55 4.50 -11.67 -37.10
N GLY A 56 3.75 -12.64 -36.58
CA GLY A 56 2.31 -12.49 -36.37
C GLY A 56 1.94 -11.43 -35.32
N LEU A 57 2.80 -11.20 -34.33
CA LEU A 57 2.62 -10.11 -33.37
C LEU A 57 2.91 -8.75 -34.03
N ARG A 58 4.02 -8.67 -34.77
CA ARG A 58 4.44 -7.47 -35.48
C ARG A 58 3.41 -7.05 -36.51
N GLY A 59 2.90 -7.98 -37.31
CA GLY A 59 1.84 -7.70 -38.28
C GLY A 59 0.55 -7.18 -37.63
N ARG A 60 0.17 -7.71 -36.46
CA ARG A 60 -0.97 -7.16 -35.69
C ARG A 60 -0.70 -5.76 -35.15
N PHE A 61 0.53 -5.49 -34.70
CA PHE A 61 0.93 -4.19 -34.19
C PHE A 61 0.99 -3.15 -35.31
N ASP A 62 1.56 -3.51 -36.46
CA ASP A 62 1.63 -2.67 -37.65
C ASP A 62 0.21 -2.42 -38.22
N ALA A 63 -0.67 -3.43 -38.23
CA ALA A 63 -2.07 -3.25 -38.62
C ALA A 63 -2.80 -2.29 -37.67
N TYR A 64 -2.57 -2.39 -36.36
CA TYR A 64 -3.13 -1.46 -35.37
C TYR A 64 -2.59 -0.03 -35.57
N LEU A 65 -1.29 0.10 -35.80
CA LEU A 65 -0.64 1.39 -36.02
C LEU A 65 -1.15 2.06 -37.30
N ASN A 66 -1.25 1.29 -38.39
CA ASN A 66 -1.77 1.78 -39.67
C ASN A 66 -3.26 2.15 -39.54
N SER A 67 -4.08 1.34 -38.84
CA SER A 67 -5.47 1.72 -38.57
C SER A 67 -5.58 2.98 -37.71
N ALA A 68 -4.65 3.19 -36.77
CA ALA A 68 -4.61 4.40 -35.94
C ALA A 68 -4.17 5.63 -36.75
N LEU A 69 -3.19 5.49 -37.64
CA LEU A 69 -2.74 6.57 -38.53
C LEU A 69 -3.80 6.93 -39.59
N GLU A 70 -4.47 5.93 -40.17
CA GLU A 70 -5.59 6.14 -41.11
C GLU A 70 -6.81 6.79 -40.42
N SER A 71 -6.95 6.62 -39.10
CA SER A 71 -8.00 7.27 -38.31
C SER A 71 -7.72 8.75 -37.96
N GLU A 72 -6.50 9.26 -38.19
CA GLU A 72 -6.22 10.69 -37.99
C GLU A 72 -6.85 11.59 -39.08
N ASP A 73 -7.12 11.06 -40.28
CA ASP A 73 -7.72 11.80 -41.39
C ASP A 73 -9.27 11.74 -41.42
N SER A 74 -9.88 10.90 -40.59
CA SER A 74 -11.35 10.79 -40.47
C SER A 74 -11.74 10.73 -38.99
N GLU A 75 -12.00 11.91 -38.42
CA GLU A 75 -12.81 12.15 -37.22
C GLU A 75 -12.44 11.33 -35.98
N ALA A 76 -11.80 11.99 -35.00
CA ALA A 76 -12.24 12.22 -33.61
C ALA A 76 -12.95 11.11 -32.78
N ASP A 77 -13.14 9.89 -33.27
CA ASP A 77 -14.10 8.92 -32.74
C ASP A 77 -13.46 7.58 -32.32
N ASP A 78 -12.23 7.24 -32.74
CA ASP A 78 -11.61 5.95 -32.36
C ASP A 78 -10.90 5.99 -30.98
N ALA A 79 -10.66 7.18 -30.42
CA ALA A 79 -10.27 7.33 -29.01
C ALA A 79 -11.35 6.83 -28.03
N SER A 80 -12.57 6.59 -28.51
CA SER A 80 -13.70 6.04 -27.73
C SER A 80 -13.66 4.51 -27.57
N ARG A 81 -12.74 3.80 -28.24
CA ARG A 81 -12.74 2.32 -28.27
C ARG A 81 -12.09 1.66 -27.07
N MET A 82 -11.28 2.40 -26.29
CA MET A 82 -11.09 2.03 -24.90
C MET A 82 -12.37 2.49 -24.19
N LYS A 83 -13.37 1.59 -24.10
CA LYS A 83 -14.49 1.74 -23.17
C LYS A 83 -13.91 1.74 -21.76
N VAL A 84 -13.29 2.85 -21.38
CA VAL A 84 -13.16 3.23 -19.99
C VAL A 84 -14.60 3.25 -19.51
N PRO A 85 -15.00 2.38 -18.57
CA PRO A 85 -16.37 2.41 -18.11
C PRO A 85 -16.67 3.83 -17.64
N ASP A 86 -17.65 4.48 -18.27
CA ASP A 86 -18.17 5.81 -17.89
C ASP A 86 -18.67 5.88 -16.44
N ASN A 87 -18.62 4.75 -15.73
CA ASN A 87 -18.74 4.67 -14.29
C ASN A 87 -17.49 5.27 -13.62
N VAL A 88 -17.28 6.57 -13.85
CA VAL A 88 -16.48 7.43 -12.99
C VAL A 88 -17.23 7.44 -11.67
N ARG A 89 -16.94 6.44 -10.84
CA ARG A 89 -17.49 6.34 -9.49
C ARG A 89 -17.17 7.65 -8.80
N GLY A 90 -18.21 8.33 -8.29
CA GLY A 90 -18.03 9.59 -7.57
C GLY A 90 -16.99 9.45 -6.44
N CYS A 91 -16.49 10.57 -5.93
CA CYS A 91 -15.42 10.62 -4.92
C CYS A 91 -15.59 9.58 -3.78
N PHE A 92 -16.82 9.41 -3.28
CA PHE A 92 -17.14 8.43 -2.24
C PHE A 92 -17.12 6.96 -2.69
N GLY A 93 -17.46 6.68 -3.95
CA GLY A 93 -17.37 5.35 -4.54
C GLY A 93 -15.91 4.92 -4.79
N GLY A 94 -15.04 5.88 -5.12
CA GLY A 94 -13.59 5.65 -5.14
C GLY A 94 -13.03 5.39 -3.74
N LEU A 95 -13.43 6.21 -2.77
CA LEU A 95 -12.98 6.08 -1.37
C LEU A 95 -13.36 4.74 -0.76
N SER A 96 -14.56 4.22 -1.04
CA SER A 96 -15.01 2.93 -0.49
C SER A 96 -14.21 1.74 -1.02
N ILE A 97 -13.78 1.77 -2.29
CA ILE A 97 -12.91 0.74 -2.87
C ILE A 97 -11.52 0.78 -2.23
N LEU A 98 -10.96 1.98 -2.06
CA LEU A 98 -9.69 2.18 -1.39
C LEU A 98 -9.79 1.66 0.05
N MET A 99 -10.84 2.03 0.78
CA MET A 99 -11.08 1.51 2.13
C MET A 99 -11.23 -0.01 2.17
N ALA A 100 -11.96 -0.61 1.22
CA ALA A 100 -12.10 -2.07 1.14
C ALA A 100 -10.76 -2.76 0.79
N ARG A 101 -9.87 -2.08 0.05
CA ARG A 101 -8.51 -2.54 -0.22
C ARG A 101 -7.67 -2.47 1.06
N GLU A 102 -7.66 -1.34 1.75
CA GLU A 102 -6.94 -1.15 3.02
C GLU A 102 -7.41 -2.14 4.09
N TRP A 103 -8.71 -2.39 4.18
CA TRP A 103 -9.27 -3.35 5.11
C TRP A 103 -8.73 -4.77 4.90
N ARG A 104 -8.50 -5.16 3.64
CA ARG A 104 -7.88 -6.46 3.33
C ARG A 104 -6.43 -6.50 3.83
N TRP A 105 -5.65 -5.44 3.65
CA TRP A 105 -4.29 -5.35 4.17
C TRP A 105 -4.24 -5.40 5.70
N VAL A 106 -5.10 -4.63 6.38
CA VAL A 106 -5.23 -4.69 7.85
C VAL A 106 -5.61 -6.10 8.33
N LYS A 107 -6.47 -6.80 7.57
CA LYS A 107 -6.85 -8.19 7.88
C LYS A 107 -5.68 -9.16 7.71
N TYR A 108 -4.84 -8.98 6.69
CA TYR A 108 -3.64 -9.79 6.47
C TYR A 108 -2.56 -9.51 7.52
N GLU A 109 -2.36 -8.25 7.90
CA GLU A 109 -1.38 -7.82 8.92
C GLU A 109 -1.96 -7.72 10.33
N ARG A 110 -2.93 -8.59 10.66
CA ARG A 110 -3.62 -8.59 11.96
C ARG A 110 -2.69 -8.57 13.17
N LYS A 111 -1.52 -9.21 13.09
CA LYS A 111 -0.54 -9.24 14.18
C LYS A 111 -0.02 -7.86 14.53
N ASN A 112 0.36 -7.06 13.54
CA ASN A 112 0.87 -5.70 13.73
C ASN A 112 -0.23 -4.80 14.29
N PHE A 113 -1.44 -4.90 13.73
CA PHE A 113 -2.60 -4.15 14.22
C PHE A 113 -2.93 -4.47 15.68
N ILE A 114 -2.99 -5.77 16.05
CA ILE A 114 -3.27 -6.19 17.42
C ILE A 114 -2.19 -5.70 18.37
N MET A 115 -0.91 -5.82 18.01
CA MET A 115 0.20 -5.37 18.85
C MET A 115 0.13 -3.86 19.12
N GLN A 116 -0.19 -3.07 18.10
CA GLN A 116 -0.36 -1.62 18.22
C GLN A 116 -1.51 -1.25 19.19
N GLN A 117 -2.63 -1.97 19.10
CA GLN A 117 -3.76 -1.75 20.00
C GLN A 117 -3.40 -2.16 21.44
N ILE A 118 -2.69 -3.27 21.63
CA ILE A 118 -2.19 -3.68 22.95
C ILE A 118 -1.30 -2.59 23.55
N CYS A 119 -0.33 -2.05 22.80
CA CYS A 119 0.52 -0.96 23.26
C CYS A 119 -0.30 0.27 23.67
N THR A 120 -1.30 0.64 22.87
CA THR A 120 -2.20 1.77 23.17
C THR A 120 -2.98 1.54 24.47
N TYR A 121 -3.54 0.34 24.66
CA TYR A 121 -4.24 -0.01 25.89
C TYR A 121 -3.32 -0.06 27.10
N LEU A 122 -2.08 -0.54 26.97
CA LEU A 122 -1.11 -0.53 28.06
C LEU A 122 -0.76 0.89 28.48
N VAL A 123 -0.58 1.82 27.53
CA VAL A 123 -0.36 3.24 27.84
C VAL A 123 -1.60 3.84 28.53
N ALA A 124 -2.81 3.51 28.07
CA ALA A 124 -4.03 3.99 28.71
C ALA A 124 -4.22 3.41 30.14
N LEU A 125 -3.89 2.13 30.34
CA LEU A 125 -3.97 1.47 31.64
C LEU A 125 -2.92 1.99 32.61
N THR A 126 -1.67 2.20 32.17
CA THR A 126 -0.62 2.78 33.00
C THR A 126 -0.96 4.20 33.41
N TYR A 127 -1.56 5.00 32.51
CA TYR A 127 -2.09 6.31 32.84
C TYR A 127 -3.24 6.21 33.86
N GLY A 128 -4.24 5.36 33.61
CA GLY A 128 -5.35 5.13 34.52
C GLY A 128 -4.91 4.65 35.90
N TRP A 129 -3.89 3.81 35.96
CA TRP A 129 -3.28 3.33 37.20
C TRP A 129 -2.57 4.45 37.96
N PHE A 130 -1.72 5.22 37.28
CA PHE A 130 -0.94 6.28 37.91
C PHE A 130 -1.82 7.34 38.57
N PHE A 131 -3.00 7.58 38.00
CA PHE A 131 -3.99 8.53 38.50
C PHE A 131 -5.17 7.87 39.21
N HIS A 132 -5.13 6.57 39.44
CA HIS A 132 -6.18 5.85 40.17
C HIS A 132 -6.26 6.38 41.61
N GLY A 133 -7.45 6.81 42.04
CA GLY A 133 -7.69 7.30 43.40
C GLY A 133 -7.24 8.74 43.67
N LYS A 134 -6.51 9.41 42.78
CA LYS A 134 -6.11 10.82 42.97
C LYS A 134 -7.28 11.82 42.91
N GLY A 135 -8.41 11.41 42.32
CA GLY A 135 -9.66 12.18 42.35
C GLY A 135 -10.52 11.98 43.61
N GLY A 136 -10.10 11.14 44.57
CA GLY A 136 -10.86 10.86 45.79
C GLY A 136 -10.01 10.73 47.06
N ALA A 137 -8.73 11.11 46.99
CA ALA A 137 -7.78 11.04 48.11
C ALA A 137 -7.90 12.23 49.09
N ASP A 138 -9.00 12.99 49.05
CA ASP A 138 -9.23 14.18 49.89
C ASP A 138 -9.65 13.87 51.33
N ARG A 139 -9.38 12.66 51.82
CA ARG A 139 -9.72 12.28 53.21
C ARG A 139 -8.61 12.59 54.23
N HIS A 140 -7.44 13.07 53.79
CA HIS A 140 -6.38 13.52 54.69
C HIS A 140 -6.16 15.05 54.61
N PRO A 141 -6.32 15.80 55.71
CA PRO A 141 -6.27 17.26 55.73
C PRO A 141 -4.87 17.87 55.48
N ALA A 142 -3.83 17.05 55.34
CA ALA A 142 -2.46 17.50 55.04
C ALA A 142 -2.14 17.49 53.52
N GLU A 143 -2.97 16.84 52.70
CA GLU A 143 -2.81 16.72 51.23
C GLU A 143 -4.08 17.13 50.48
N ALA A 144 -4.98 17.90 51.12
CA ALA A 144 -6.23 18.35 50.52
C ALA A 144 -5.97 19.11 49.22
N GLN A 145 -6.67 18.69 48.15
CA GLN A 145 -6.59 19.23 46.80
C GLN A 145 -6.43 20.75 46.74
N ASN A 146 -5.41 21.21 46.04
CA ASN A 146 -5.16 22.63 45.70
C ASN A 146 -6.25 23.27 44.79
N CYS A 147 -7.36 22.56 44.54
CA CYS A 147 -8.44 22.93 43.64
C CYS A 147 -9.84 22.93 44.32
N GLU A 148 -9.94 22.64 45.62
CA GLU A 148 -11.17 22.80 46.39
C GLU A 148 -11.37 24.27 46.79
N ASN A 149 -12.63 24.73 46.94
CA ASN A 149 -12.95 26.15 47.17
C ASN A 149 -12.26 26.78 48.39
N SER A 150 -11.87 25.98 49.39
CA SER A 150 -11.23 26.42 50.63
C SER A 150 -9.70 26.59 50.55
N SER A 151 -9.04 26.00 49.54
CA SER A 151 -7.57 25.96 49.40
C SER A 151 -7.12 26.09 47.94
N PHE A 152 -7.81 26.96 47.20
CA PHE A 152 -7.56 27.15 45.76
C PHE A 152 -6.28 27.95 45.50
N HIS A 153 -5.23 27.28 45.03
CA HIS A 153 -4.02 27.93 44.53
C HIS A 153 -3.99 27.86 43.00
N LYS A 154 -4.38 28.96 42.35
CA LYS A 154 -4.60 29.05 40.89
C LYS A 154 -3.44 28.49 40.06
N THR A 155 -2.20 28.81 40.44
CA THR A 155 -0.98 28.40 39.72
C THR A 155 -0.74 26.89 39.76
N SER A 156 -0.88 26.26 40.92
CA SER A 156 -0.66 24.82 41.09
C SER A 156 -1.76 23.98 40.43
N CYS A 157 -3.02 24.42 40.55
CA CYS A 157 -4.15 23.75 39.91
C CYS A 157 -4.07 23.84 38.37
N GLN A 158 -3.69 25.01 37.84
CA GLN A 158 -3.48 25.20 36.40
C GLN A 158 -2.31 24.37 35.86
N ALA A 159 -1.22 24.23 36.62
CA ALA A 159 -0.10 23.39 36.23
C ALA A 159 -0.49 21.90 36.15
N LEU A 160 -1.28 21.41 37.11
CA LEU A 160 -1.79 20.03 37.11
C LEU A 160 -2.73 19.77 35.93
N PHE A 161 -3.68 20.67 35.68
CA PHE A 161 -4.60 20.59 34.55
C PHE A 161 -3.86 20.57 33.21
N ASN A 162 -2.87 21.45 33.04
CA ASN A 162 -2.05 21.49 31.83
C ASN A 162 -1.25 20.21 31.61
N ALA A 163 -0.70 19.61 32.69
CA ALA A 163 0.00 18.34 32.59
C ALA A 163 -0.92 17.21 32.13
N HIS A 164 -2.14 17.13 32.68
CA HIS A 164 -3.14 16.15 32.26
C HIS A 164 -3.57 16.32 30.80
N LEU A 165 -3.87 17.56 30.39
CA LEU A 165 -4.26 17.88 29.02
C LEU A 165 -3.13 17.57 28.03
N ALA A 166 -1.87 17.84 28.39
CA ALA A 166 -0.71 17.55 27.57
C ALA A 166 -0.50 16.03 27.37
N VAL A 167 -0.71 15.22 28.42
CA VAL A 167 -0.59 13.77 28.28
C VAL A 167 -1.72 13.20 27.40
N LEU A 168 -2.96 13.67 27.60
CA LEU A 168 -4.10 13.29 26.77
C LEU A 168 -3.89 13.66 25.29
N SER A 169 -3.37 14.86 25.02
CA SER A 169 -3.07 15.29 23.66
C SER A 169 -1.92 14.48 23.05
N MET A 170 -0.86 14.17 23.80
CA MET A 170 0.23 13.32 23.29
C MET A 170 -0.23 11.89 22.97
N VAL A 171 -1.08 11.29 23.81
CA VAL A 171 -1.68 9.97 23.54
C VAL A 171 -2.57 10.05 22.30
N GLY A 172 -3.42 11.07 22.19
CA GLY A 172 -4.28 11.28 21.02
C GLY A 172 -3.49 11.47 19.72
N ILE A 173 -2.45 12.31 19.74
CA ILE A 173 -1.56 12.54 18.61
C ILE A 173 -0.81 11.27 18.23
N SER A 174 -0.32 10.49 19.21
CA SER A 174 0.38 9.23 18.93
C SER A 174 -0.53 8.20 18.26
N VAL A 175 -1.80 8.12 18.68
CA VAL A 175 -2.81 7.26 18.05
C VAL A 175 -3.13 7.72 16.62
N MET A 176 -3.26 9.03 16.40
CA MET A 176 -3.52 9.60 15.07
C MET A 176 -2.34 9.45 14.10
N LEU A 177 -1.12 9.73 14.56
CA LEU A 177 0.08 9.58 13.72
C LEU A 177 0.35 8.11 13.39
N SER A 178 0.07 7.20 14.32
CA SER A 178 0.20 5.75 14.07
C SER A 178 -0.78 5.25 13.01
N SER A 179 -2.02 5.75 12.99
CA SER A 179 -3.00 5.36 11.98
C SER A 179 -2.72 5.98 10.61
N GLN A 180 -2.10 7.16 10.56
CA GLN A 180 -1.72 7.84 9.32
C GLN A 180 -0.41 7.30 8.70
N ALA A 181 0.51 6.77 9.50
CA ALA A 181 1.78 6.23 9.00
C ALA A 181 1.58 5.12 7.95
N ALA A 182 0.60 4.24 8.16
CA ALA A 182 0.24 3.19 7.20
C ALA A 182 -0.30 3.78 5.88
N VAL A 183 -1.14 4.82 5.97
CA VAL A 183 -1.73 5.48 4.79
C VAL A 183 -0.68 6.23 3.99
N ILE A 184 0.25 6.92 4.66
CA ILE A 184 1.33 7.68 4.02
C ILE A 184 2.28 6.76 3.26
N GLN A 185 2.72 5.66 3.89
CA GLN A 185 3.60 4.69 3.21
C GLN A 185 2.92 4.06 1.99
N LEU A 186 1.61 3.83 2.07
CA LEU A 186 0.85 3.26 0.96
C LEU A 186 0.70 4.24 -0.22
N MET A 187 0.40 5.51 0.07
CA MET A 187 0.39 6.58 -0.95
C MET A 187 1.75 6.76 -1.62
N GLN A 188 2.85 6.59 -0.86
CA GLN A 188 4.20 6.65 -1.42
C GLN A 188 4.53 5.43 -2.29
N ARG A 189 4.06 4.23 -1.93
CA ARG A 189 4.26 3.02 -2.74
C ARG A 189 3.46 3.05 -4.05
N ASP A 190 2.22 3.52 -3.98
CA ASP A 190 1.34 3.58 -5.15
C ASP A 190 1.66 4.75 -6.09
N ARG A 191 2.47 5.73 -5.66
CA ARG A 191 2.94 6.84 -6.53
C ARG A 191 3.66 6.34 -7.79
N ALA A 192 4.33 5.19 -7.73
CA ALA A 192 5.02 4.59 -8.88
C ALA A 192 4.06 3.94 -9.91
N CYS A 193 2.77 3.79 -9.59
CA CYS A 193 1.76 3.31 -10.54
C CYS A 193 1.01 4.44 -11.26
N PHE A 194 1.15 5.69 -10.80
CA PHE A 194 0.45 6.86 -11.35
C PHE A 194 1.39 7.84 -12.08
N LEU A 195 2.70 7.56 -12.10
CA LEU A 195 3.72 8.24 -12.90
C LEU A 195 4.27 7.24 -13.93
#